data_AF-A0A7W0S7J1-F1
#
_entry.id   AF-A0A7W0S7J1-F1
#
_cell.length_a   1.000
_cell.length_b   1.000
_cell.length_c   1.000
_cell.angle_alpha   90.00
_cell.angle_beta   90.00
_cell.angle_gamma   90.00
#
_symmetry.space_group_name_H-M   'P 1'
#
loop_
_entity.id
_entity.type
_entity.pdbx_description
1 polymer ?
#
loop_
_entity_poly.entity_id
_entity_poly.type
_entity_poly.pdbx_seq_one_letter_code
_entity_poly.pdbx_strand_id
1 'polypeptide(L)'
;MKRTFHENGLSIVLFVLFFLSLVGQYFTGYSEYNEERRAHGENAVSYTQYFGEGHFIEAVFENWESEFLQMGAYVLLTVFLFQKGSSESKTPGTTERIDIIVEDSKKDKNMPYPVRRGGLILKLYEYSLSIALFLLFLMSFVLHAVGGAKDYNIQQIQHNEPTVSTLEYMSGSRFWFESFQNWQSEFLSIGLMVVLSIYLRQKGSPESKPVDSPHSDTGTS
;
A
#
# COMPACT_ATOMS: atom_id res chain seq x y z
N MET A 1 -22.08 9.91 -18.03
CA MET A 1 -20.66 9.74 -18.41
C MET A 1 -19.79 10.94 -18.03
N LYS A 2 -19.96 12.15 -18.59
CA LYS A 2 -19.11 13.31 -18.25
C LYS A 2 -19.01 13.59 -16.74
N ARG A 3 -20.12 13.47 -16.01
CA ARG A 3 -20.16 13.67 -14.55
C ARG A 3 -19.35 12.63 -13.78
N THR A 4 -19.53 11.34 -14.08
CA THR A 4 -18.77 10.25 -13.43
C THR A 4 -17.27 10.38 -13.64
N PHE A 5 -16.81 10.69 -14.86
CA PHE A 5 -15.39 10.90 -15.13
C PHE A 5 -14.84 12.15 -14.45
N HIS A 6 -15.62 13.22 -14.31
CA HIS A 6 -15.20 14.42 -13.60
C HIS A 6 -15.14 14.20 -12.07
N GLU A 7 -16.13 13.51 -11.50
CA GLU A 7 -16.22 13.23 -10.06
C GLU A 7 -15.22 12.16 -9.59
N ASN A 8 -14.78 11.26 -10.48
CA ASN A 8 -13.90 10.12 -10.14
C ASN A 8 -12.59 10.13 -10.93
N GLY A 9 -12.23 11.27 -11.53
CA GLY A 9 -11.10 11.37 -12.46
C GLY A 9 -9.77 10.92 -11.86
N LEU A 10 -9.50 11.32 -10.61
CA LEU A 10 -8.27 10.92 -9.90
C LEU A 10 -8.18 9.40 -9.76
N SER A 11 -9.19 8.75 -9.19
CA SER A 11 -9.20 7.30 -9.01
C SER A 11 -9.15 6.55 -10.34
N ILE A 12 -9.90 6.99 -11.35
CA ILE A 12 -9.89 6.36 -12.67
C ILE A 12 -8.48 6.41 -13.28
N VAL A 13 -7.84 7.58 -13.27
CA VAL A 13 -6.50 7.73 -13.83
C VAL A 13 -5.48 6.90 -13.06
N LEU A 14 -5.51 6.93 -11.72
CA LEU A 14 -4.61 6.13 -10.89
C LEU A 14 -4.77 4.63 -11.15
N PHE A 15 -6.00 4.11 -11.22
CA PHE A 15 -6.23 2.70 -11.53
C PHE A 15 -5.85 2.34 -12.97
N VAL A 16 -6.07 3.23 -13.94
CA VAL A 16 -5.61 3.01 -15.33
C VAL A 16 -4.07 2.92 -15.37
N LEU A 17 -3.37 3.86 -14.73
CA LEU A 17 -1.90 3.84 -14.64
C LEU A 17 -1.42 2.56 -13.95
N PHE A 18 -2.05 2.17 -12.84
CA PHE A 18 -1.76 0.92 -12.15
C PHE A 18 -1.93 -0.31 -13.06
N PHE A 19 -3.06 -0.44 -13.77
CA PHE A 19 -3.28 -1.59 -14.66
C PHE A 19 -2.33 -1.59 -15.85
N LEU A 20 -2.00 -0.42 -16.40
CA LEU A 20 -0.99 -0.30 -17.46
C LEU A 20 0.39 -0.75 -16.95
N SER A 21 0.79 -0.33 -15.75
CA SER A 21 2.05 -0.75 -15.13
C SER A 21 2.05 -2.24 -14.81
N LEU A 22 0.95 -2.79 -14.29
CA LEU A 22 0.84 -4.23 -13.98
C LEU A 22 0.91 -5.09 -15.25
N VAL A 23 0.27 -4.66 -16.33
CA VAL A 23 0.38 -5.31 -17.65
C VAL A 23 1.81 -5.20 -18.19
N GLY A 24 2.44 -4.04 -18.03
CA GLY A 24 3.85 -3.83 -18.36
C GLY A 24 4.74 -4.83 -17.61
N GLN A 25 4.66 -4.86 -16.28
CA GLN A 25 5.37 -5.78 -15.40
C GLN A 25 5.15 -7.25 -15.78
N TYR A 26 3.91 -7.63 -16.12
CA TYR A 26 3.61 -8.98 -16.55
C TYR A 26 4.37 -9.36 -17.83
N PHE A 27 4.34 -8.52 -18.87
CA PHE A 27 4.99 -8.84 -20.14
C PHE A 27 6.52 -8.75 -20.07
N THR A 28 7.07 -7.77 -19.34
CA THR A 28 8.52 -7.65 -19.17
C THR A 28 9.06 -8.76 -18.30
N GLY A 29 8.40 -9.06 -17.16
CA GLY A 29 8.76 -10.16 -16.28
C GLY A 29 8.63 -11.52 -16.97
N TYR A 30 7.64 -11.71 -17.85
CA TYR A 30 7.54 -12.92 -18.67
C TYR A 30 8.76 -13.12 -19.59
N SER A 31 9.26 -12.03 -20.19
CA SER A 31 10.45 -12.08 -21.04
C SER A 31 11.69 -12.41 -20.23
N GLU A 32 11.89 -11.69 -19.12
CA GLU A 32 13.01 -11.87 -18.19
C GLU A 32 13.06 -13.30 -17.65
N TYR A 33 11.94 -13.79 -17.10
CA TYR A 33 11.83 -15.14 -16.57
C TYR A 33 12.18 -16.20 -17.63
N ASN A 34 11.65 -16.06 -18.86
CA ASN A 34 11.97 -17.01 -19.92
C ASN A 34 13.39 -16.89 -20.46
N GLU A 35 14.01 -15.72 -20.39
CA GLU A 35 15.43 -15.54 -20.73
C GLU A 35 16.32 -16.26 -19.72
N GLU A 36 16.04 -16.12 -18.42
CA GLU A 36 16.72 -16.84 -17.35
C GLU A 36 16.55 -18.36 -17.52
N ARG A 37 15.31 -18.84 -17.71
CA ARG A 37 15.05 -20.26 -17.97
C ARG A 37 15.87 -20.80 -19.16
N ARG A 38 15.91 -20.07 -20.27
CA ARG A 38 16.72 -20.47 -21.44
C ARG A 38 18.22 -20.48 -21.13
N ALA A 39 18.71 -19.54 -20.32
CA ALA A 39 20.10 -19.51 -19.89
C ALA A 39 20.46 -20.73 -19.01
N HIS A 40 19.50 -21.25 -18.24
CA HIS A 40 19.61 -22.49 -17.47
C HIS A 40 19.30 -23.76 -18.28
N GLY A 41 19.05 -23.66 -19.59
CA GLY A 41 18.72 -24.80 -20.44
C GLY A 41 17.31 -25.37 -20.23
N GLU A 42 16.44 -24.61 -19.57
CA GLU A 42 15.05 -24.99 -19.32
C GLU A 42 14.12 -24.54 -20.46
N ASN A 43 12.94 -25.18 -20.54
CA ASN A 43 11.93 -24.79 -21.50
C ASN A 43 11.22 -23.50 -21.06
N ALA A 44 10.96 -22.63 -22.04
CA ALA A 44 10.14 -21.45 -21.81
C ALA A 44 8.72 -21.83 -21.38
N VAL A 45 8.15 -21.06 -20.44
CA VAL A 45 6.73 -21.15 -20.09
C VAL A 45 5.88 -20.35 -21.06
N SER A 46 4.65 -20.78 -21.25
CA SER A 46 3.62 -19.98 -21.91
C SER A 46 3.15 -18.81 -21.04
N TYR A 47 2.56 -17.79 -21.66
CA TYR A 47 1.92 -16.68 -20.95
C TYR A 47 0.96 -17.14 -19.84
N THR A 48 0.10 -18.13 -20.15
CA THR A 48 -0.87 -18.65 -19.18
C THR A 48 -0.23 -19.33 -17.98
N GLN A 49 0.92 -19.99 -18.18
CA GLN A 49 1.66 -20.62 -17.09
C GLN A 49 2.34 -19.57 -16.20
N TYR A 50 2.91 -18.52 -16.80
CA TYR A 50 3.64 -17.48 -16.09
C TYR A 50 2.81 -16.79 -14.99
N PHE A 51 1.49 -16.64 -15.16
CA PHE A 51 0.60 -16.08 -14.11
C PHE A 51 0.69 -16.80 -12.76
N GLY A 52 0.98 -18.10 -12.78
CA GLY A 52 1.10 -18.91 -11.58
C GLY A 52 2.55 -19.08 -11.10
N GLU A 53 3.54 -18.49 -11.78
CA GLU A 53 4.95 -18.66 -11.42
C GLU A 53 5.36 -17.80 -10.23
N GLY A 54 6.31 -18.33 -9.45
CA GLY A 54 6.82 -17.69 -8.23
C GLY A 54 7.31 -16.28 -8.53
N HIS A 55 8.17 -16.15 -9.53
CA HIS A 55 8.67 -14.89 -10.07
C HIS A 55 7.61 -13.78 -10.23
N PHE A 56 6.45 -14.09 -10.84
CA PHE A 56 5.40 -13.08 -11.03
C PHE A 56 4.68 -12.75 -9.72
N ILE A 57 4.32 -13.79 -8.95
CA ILE A 57 3.57 -13.63 -7.70
C ILE A 57 4.42 -12.85 -6.68
N GLU A 58 5.67 -13.25 -6.48
CA GLU A 58 6.64 -12.60 -5.61
C GLU A 58 6.78 -11.12 -5.99
N ALA A 59 7.14 -10.82 -7.23
CA ALA A 59 7.38 -9.44 -7.66
C ALA A 59 6.17 -8.51 -7.51
N VAL A 60 4.94 -9.03 -7.68
CA VAL A 60 3.72 -8.22 -7.48
C VAL A 60 3.46 -8.00 -5.99
N PHE A 61 3.49 -9.08 -5.19
CA PHE A 61 3.04 -9.01 -3.81
C PHE A 61 4.11 -8.52 -2.83
N GLU A 62 5.40 -8.64 -3.16
CA GLU A 62 6.50 -7.97 -2.46
C GLU A 62 6.28 -6.44 -2.45
N ASN A 63 5.92 -5.86 -3.60
CA ASN A 63 5.61 -4.43 -3.72
C ASN A 63 4.29 -4.07 -3.03
N TRP A 64 3.23 -4.85 -3.21
CA TRP A 64 1.94 -4.52 -2.59
C TRP A 64 1.98 -4.62 -1.07
N GLU A 65 2.78 -5.56 -0.54
CA GLU A 65 3.01 -5.70 0.89
C GLU A 65 3.53 -4.38 1.50
N SER A 66 4.59 -3.80 0.93
CA SER A 66 5.18 -2.56 1.46
C SER A 66 4.22 -1.38 1.39
N GLU A 67 3.49 -1.25 0.29
CA GLU A 67 2.48 -0.19 0.07
C GLU A 67 1.37 -0.24 1.12
N PHE A 68 0.76 -1.42 1.34
CA PHE A 68 -0.31 -1.54 2.33
C PHE A 68 0.21 -1.44 3.76
N LEU A 69 1.43 -1.93 4.03
CA LEU A 69 2.08 -1.73 5.33
C LEU A 69 2.31 -0.25 5.61
N GLN A 70 2.90 0.48 4.66
CA GLN A 70 3.17 1.91 4.79
C GLN A 70 1.88 2.68 5.02
N MET A 71 0.86 2.49 4.17
CA MET A 71 -0.42 3.19 4.30
C MET A 71 -1.10 2.85 5.63
N GLY A 72 -1.14 1.57 6.01
CA GLY A 72 -1.74 1.12 7.26
C GLY A 72 -1.02 1.66 8.50
N ALA A 73 0.31 1.58 8.52
CA ALA A 73 1.13 2.14 9.58
C ALA A 73 0.95 3.65 9.68
N TYR A 74 0.94 4.36 8.55
CA TYR A 74 0.76 5.80 8.50
C TYR A 74 -0.60 6.24 9.07
N VAL A 75 -1.69 5.58 8.66
CA VAL A 75 -3.04 5.83 9.21
C VAL A 75 -3.08 5.61 10.71
N LEU A 76 -2.41 4.57 11.24
CA LEU A 76 -2.40 4.30 12.68
C LEU A 76 -1.51 5.28 13.45
N LEU A 77 -0.33 5.61 12.92
CA LEU A 77 0.62 6.51 13.56
C LEU A 77 0.06 7.92 13.67
N THR A 78 -0.65 8.42 12.65
CA THR A 78 -1.26 9.77 12.65
C THR A 78 -2.39 9.94 13.68
N VAL A 79 -2.91 8.84 14.26
CA VAL A 79 -3.83 8.90 15.40
C VAL A 79 -3.12 9.37 16.67
N PHE A 80 -1.87 8.96 16.87
CA PHE A 80 -1.12 9.12 18.12
C PHE A 80 0.08 10.08 18.04
N LEU A 81 0.66 10.24 16.86
CA LEU A 81 1.84 11.05 16.60
C LEU A 81 1.46 12.37 15.93
N PHE A 82 2.29 13.38 16.18
CA PHE A 82 2.07 14.73 15.69
C PHE A 82 3.35 15.26 15.05
N GLN A 83 3.20 15.95 13.92
CA GLN A 83 4.28 16.69 13.26
C GLN A 83 3.82 18.13 13.05
N LYS A 84 4.37 19.04 13.88
CA LYS A 84 4.01 20.46 13.83
C LYS A 84 4.19 21.03 12.42
N GLY A 85 3.12 21.61 11.88
CA GLY A 85 3.11 22.29 10.58
C GLY A 85 2.91 21.36 9.38
N SER A 86 2.77 20.05 9.59
CA SER A 86 2.41 19.11 8.53
C SER A 86 0.89 19.01 8.40
N SER A 87 0.37 19.03 7.17
CA SER A 87 -1.05 18.78 6.89
C SER A 87 -1.47 17.33 7.12
N GLU A 88 -0.49 16.47 7.30
CA GLU A 88 -0.66 15.03 7.44
C GLU A 88 -0.95 14.57 8.88
N SER A 89 -0.85 15.48 9.85
CA SER A 89 -1.07 15.17 11.26
C SER A 89 -1.89 16.24 11.93
N LYS A 90 -2.58 15.86 13.01
CA LYS A 90 -3.33 16.78 13.86
C LYS A 90 -2.46 17.93 14.37
N THR A 91 -3.10 19.06 14.65
CA THR A 91 -2.42 20.15 15.34
C THR A 91 -2.16 19.77 16.80
N PRO A 92 -0.93 19.89 17.32
CA PRO A 92 -0.64 19.54 18.70
C PRO A 92 -1.45 20.37 19.70
N GLY A 93 -2.14 19.68 20.62
CA GLY A 93 -2.89 20.34 21.71
C GLY A 93 -4.27 20.87 21.33
N THR A 94 -4.79 20.53 20.14
CA THR A 94 -6.14 20.88 19.71
C THR A 94 -7.03 19.63 19.58
N THR A 95 -8.31 19.76 19.88
CA THR A 95 -9.32 18.75 19.54
C THR A 95 -9.92 19.08 18.19
N GLU A 96 -9.85 18.16 17.24
CA GLU A 96 -10.35 18.35 15.89
C GLU A 96 -11.66 17.57 15.68
N ARG A 97 -12.38 17.86 14.58
CA ARG A 97 -13.64 17.18 14.25
C ARG A 97 -13.47 15.65 14.16
N ILE A 98 -12.30 15.20 13.73
CA ILE A 98 -11.94 13.78 13.63
C ILE A 98 -11.85 13.07 14.99
N ASP A 99 -11.73 13.82 16.09
CA ASP A 99 -11.72 13.27 17.45
C ASP A 99 -13.13 13.21 18.07
N ILE A 100 -14.17 13.73 17.40
CA ILE A 100 -15.55 13.76 17.93
C ILE A 100 -16.18 12.36 17.85
N ILE A 101 -16.71 11.89 18.98
CA ILE A 101 -17.37 10.59 19.10
C ILE A 101 -18.73 10.62 18.37
N VAL A 102 -18.98 9.61 17.55
CA VAL A 102 -20.18 9.47 16.69
C VAL A 102 -21.50 9.47 17.50
N GLU A 103 -21.45 9.11 18.78
CA GLU A 103 -22.64 9.10 19.64
C GLU A 103 -23.29 10.49 19.81
N ASP A 104 -22.51 11.56 19.71
CA ASP A 104 -22.97 12.95 19.84
C ASP A 104 -23.69 13.48 18.58
N SER A 105 -23.65 12.73 17.47
CA SER A 105 -24.15 13.16 16.16
C SER A 105 -25.35 12.36 15.62
N LYS A 106 -26.03 11.57 16.48
CA LYS A 106 -27.13 10.64 16.15
C LYS A 106 -28.45 11.27 15.61
N LYS A 107 -28.45 12.46 15.00
CA LYS A 107 -29.69 13.17 14.57
C LYS A 107 -29.80 13.49 13.08
N ASP A 108 -28.80 13.16 12.25
CA ASP A 108 -28.83 13.47 10.81
C ASP A 108 -29.24 12.23 9.96
N LYS A 109 -30.21 12.43 9.05
CA LYS A 109 -30.71 11.40 8.13
C LYS A 109 -29.70 11.01 7.05
N ASN A 110 -28.73 11.87 6.76
CA ASN A 110 -27.66 11.63 5.79
C ASN A 110 -26.49 10.81 6.36
N MET A 111 -26.56 10.41 7.64
CA MET A 111 -25.51 9.61 8.26
C MET A 111 -25.38 8.22 7.62
N PRO A 112 -24.14 7.70 7.50
CA PRO A 112 -23.91 6.34 7.02
C PRO A 112 -24.74 5.31 7.80
N TYR A 113 -25.14 4.23 7.11
CA TYR A 113 -25.92 3.17 7.73
C TYR A 113 -25.29 2.59 9.02
N PRO A 114 -23.96 2.34 9.09
CA PRO A 114 -23.32 1.87 10.33
C PRO A 114 -23.53 2.80 11.52
N VAL A 115 -23.43 4.11 11.30
CA VAL A 115 -23.65 5.16 12.32
C VAL A 115 -25.08 5.14 12.83
N ARG A 116 -26.06 5.05 11.93
CA ARG A 116 -27.48 5.00 12.30
C ARG A 116 -27.84 3.72 13.06
N ARG A 117 -27.17 2.60 12.77
CA ARG A 117 -27.43 1.32 13.42
C ARG A 117 -26.77 1.22 14.79
N GLY A 118 -25.56 1.75 14.96
CA GLY A 118 -24.79 1.61 16.19
C GLY A 118 -24.28 0.18 16.45
N GLY A 119 -23.82 -0.07 17.68
CA GLY A 119 -23.36 -1.38 18.13
C GLY A 119 -22.12 -1.88 17.39
N LEU A 120 -22.03 -3.20 17.17
CA LEU A 120 -20.85 -3.85 16.57
C LEU A 120 -20.56 -3.35 15.14
N ILE A 121 -21.59 -3.00 14.36
CA ILE A 121 -21.41 -2.54 12.98
C ILE A 121 -20.82 -1.14 12.92
N LEU A 122 -21.20 -0.27 13.85
CA LEU A 122 -20.52 1.01 14.03
C LEU A 122 -19.06 0.79 14.41
N LYS A 123 -18.80 -0.09 15.39
CA LYS A 123 -17.42 -0.38 15.82
C LYS A 123 -16.55 -0.90 14.66
N LEU A 124 -17.06 -1.81 13.84
CA LEU A 124 -16.33 -2.27 12.64
C LEU A 124 -16.12 -1.15 11.62
N TYR A 125 -17.10 -0.26 11.46
CA TYR A 125 -17.01 0.87 10.55
C TYR A 125 -15.98 1.92 11.00
N GLU A 126 -15.89 2.21 12.30
CA GLU A 126 -14.90 3.13 12.90
C GLU A 126 -13.45 2.72 12.61
N TYR A 127 -13.19 1.41 12.53
CA TYR A 127 -11.85 0.87 12.22
C TYR A 127 -11.74 0.32 10.79
N SER A 128 -12.75 0.51 9.94
CA SER A 128 -12.84 -0.20 8.65
C SER A 128 -11.69 0.08 7.69
N LEU A 129 -11.15 1.31 7.68
CA LEU A 129 -9.99 1.66 6.86
C LEU A 129 -8.74 0.88 7.29
N SER A 130 -8.40 0.92 8.58
CA SER A 130 -7.25 0.19 9.12
C SER A 130 -7.42 -1.33 8.97
N ILE A 131 -8.65 -1.85 9.15
CA ILE A 131 -8.96 -3.26 8.93
C ILE A 131 -8.74 -3.64 7.46
N ALA A 132 -9.23 -2.83 6.52
CA ALA A 132 -9.07 -3.09 5.09
C ALA A 132 -7.59 -3.10 4.68
N LEU A 133 -6.82 -2.09 5.10
CA LEU A 133 -5.38 -2.01 4.82
C LEU A 133 -4.61 -3.18 5.46
N PHE A 134 -4.95 -3.57 6.70
CA PHE A 134 -4.34 -4.72 7.36
C PHE A 134 -4.64 -6.04 6.64
N LEU A 135 -5.87 -6.25 6.16
CA LEU A 135 -6.23 -7.45 5.40
C LEU A 135 -5.53 -7.50 4.04
N LEU A 136 -5.41 -6.37 3.35
CA LEU A 136 -4.68 -6.26 2.09
C LEU A 136 -3.17 -6.50 2.29
N PHE A 137 -2.59 -5.94 3.35
CA PHE A 137 -1.23 -6.24 3.78
C PHE A 137 -1.06 -7.74 4.06
N LEU A 138 -1.92 -8.34 4.89
CA LEU A 138 -1.81 -9.76 5.25
C LEU A 138 -1.93 -10.68 4.03
N MET A 139 -2.85 -10.37 3.12
CA MET A 139 -2.99 -11.09 1.86
C MET A 139 -1.72 -10.97 1.01
N SER A 140 -1.18 -9.76 0.88
CA SER A 140 0.03 -9.52 0.07
C SER A 140 1.25 -10.18 0.71
N PHE A 141 1.45 -10.03 2.02
CA PHE A 141 2.52 -10.67 2.79
C PHE A 141 2.52 -12.20 2.64
N VAL A 142 1.35 -12.84 2.71
CA VAL A 142 1.22 -14.28 2.50
C VAL A 142 1.53 -14.67 1.05
N LEU A 143 1.04 -13.91 0.07
CA LEU A 143 1.29 -14.19 -1.34
C LEU A 143 2.74 -13.92 -1.74
N HIS A 144 3.38 -12.91 -1.17
CA HIS A 144 4.82 -12.67 -1.27
C HIS A 144 5.59 -13.86 -0.73
N ALA A 145 5.31 -14.31 0.50
CA ALA A 145 5.98 -15.47 1.08
C ALA A 145 5.80 -16.75 0.25
N VAL A 146 4.58 -17.01 -0.26
CA VAL A 146 4.29 -18.19 -1.09
C VAL A 146 4.95 -18.09 -2.46
N GLY A 147 4.88 -16.92 -3.11
CA GLY A 147 5.50 -16.65 -4.40
C GLY A 147 7.02 -16.75 -4.34
N GLY A 148 7.62 -16.09 -3.34
CA GLY A 148 9.07 -16.10 -3.14
C GLY A 148 9.60 -17.46 -2.72
N ALA A 149 8.90 -18.21 -1.85
CA ALA A 149 9.30 -19.58 -1.57
C ALA A 149 9.24 -20.49 -2.82
N LYS A 150 8.28 -20.24 -3.73
CA LYS A 150 8.20 -20.97 -5.00
C LYS A 150 9.35 -20.60 -5.92
N ASP A 151 9.67 -19.32 -6.08
CA ASP A 151 10.77 -18.86 -6.92
C ASP A 151 12.13 -19.31 -6.37
N TYR A 152 12.35 -19.11 -5.07
CA TYR A 152 13.53 -19.57 -4.36
C TYR A 152 13.79 -21.07 -4.54
N ASN A 153 12.74 -21.90 -4.46
CA ASN A 153 12.88 -23.34 -4.67
C ASN A 153 13.26 -23.72 -6.11
N ILE A 154 12.88 -22.94 -7.12
CA ILE A 154 13.34 -23.14 -8.49
C ILE A 154 14.87 -22.95 -8.55
N GLN A 155 15.36 -21.88 -7.92
CA GLN A 155 16.79 -21.60 -7.85
C GLN A 155 17.54 -22.68 -7.05
N GLN A 156 17.00 -23.14 -5.91
CA GLN A 156 17.58 -24.25 -5.15
C GLN A 156 17.75 -25.51 -6.02
N ILE A 157 16.72 -25.87 -6.81
CA ILE A 157 16.77 -27.02 -7.71
C ILE A 157 17.86 -26.83 -8.78
N GLN A 158 17.98 -25.63 -9.35
CA GLN A 158 19.03 -25.31 -10.33
C GLN A 158 20.44 -25.44 -9.73
N HIS A 159 20.60 -25.17 -8.44
CA HIS A 159 21.85 -25.32 -7.70
C HIS A 159 22.06 -26.71 -7.07
N ASN A 160 21.15 -27.68 -7.30
CA ASN A 160 21.16 -29.01 -6.67
C ASN A 160 21.06 -28.97 -5.14
N GLU A 161 20.36 -27.97 -4.61
CA GLU A 161 20.09 -27.78 -3.19
C GLU A 161 18.67 -28.28 -2.82
N PRO A 162 18.42 -28.63 -1.55
CA PRO A 162 17.09 -29.02 -1.11
C PRO A 162 16.10 -27.84 -1.18
N THR A 163 14.86 -28.16 -1.51
CA THR A 163 13.74 -27.22 -1.44
C THR A 163 13.31 -26.98 0.01
N VAL A 164 12.86 -25.77 0.30
CA VAL A 164 12.39 -25.34 1.61
C VAL A 164 10.87 -25.14 1.62
N SER A 165 10.29 -25.21 2.81
CA SER A 165 8.88 -24.79 3.01
C SER A 165 8.75 -23.26 3.01
N THR A 166 7.53 -22.73 2.82
CA THR A 166 7.29 -21.27 2.94
C THR A 166 7.68 -20.71 4.29
N LEU A 167 7.43 -21.44 5.39
CA LEU A 167 7.81 -20.98 6.73
C LEU A 167 9.33 -20.95 6.91
N GLU A 168 10.04 -21.89 6.30
CA GLU A 168 11.49 -21.94 6.30
C GLU A 168 12.08 -20.80 5.45
N TYR A 169 11.48 -20.52 4.27
CA TYR A 169 11.83 -19.35 3.45
C TYR A 169 11.70 -18.03 4.23
N MET A 170 10.58 -17.84 4.93
CA MET A 170 10.36 -16.66 5.79
C MET A 170 11.32 -16.57 6.97
N SER A 171 11.94 -17.68 7.37
CA SER A 171 12.97 -17.67 8.42
C SER A 171 14.36 -17.32 7.86
N GLY A 172 14.52 -17.35 6.53
CA GLY A 172 15.73 -17.00 5.82
C GLY A 172 15.89 -15.49 5.61
N SER A 173 17.10 -15.07 5.20
CA SER A 173 17.42 -13.65 5.02
C SER A 173 16.81 -13.05 3.75
N ARG A 174 16.56 -13.84 2.71
CA ARG A 174 16.08 -13.35 1.41
C ARG A 174 14.71 -12.67 1.51
N PHE A 175 13.73 -13.36 2.10
CA PHE A 175 12.39 -12.82 2.35
C PHE A 175 12.41 -11.47 3.07
N TRP A 176 13.22 -11.37 4.14
CA TRP A 176 13.34 -10.12 4.90
C TRP A 176 14.16 -9.05 4.18
N PHE A 177 15.15 -9.43 3.38
CA PHE A 177 15.88 -8.49 2.53
C PHE A 177 14.93 -7.83 1.53
N GLU A 178 14.12 -8.63 0.84
CA GLU A 178 13.05 -8.21 -0.08
C GLU A 178 12.00 -7.33 0.62
N SER A 179 11.54 -7.74 1.80
CA SER A 179 10.59 -6.93 2.57
C SER A 179 11.21 -5.59 3.00
N PHE A 180 12.39 -5.61 3.63
CA PHE A 180 13.01 -4.41 4.18
C PHE A 180 13.51 -3.44 3.11
N GLN A 181 13.95 -3.89 1.93
CA GLN A 181 14.35 -3.00 0.83
C GLN A 181 13.18 -2.15 0.33
N ASN A 182 11.96 -2.70 0.32
CA ASN A 182 10.77 -1.96 -0.10
C ASN A 182 10.20 -1.14 1.05
N TRP A 183 10.15 -1.69 2.27
CA TRP A 183 9.63 -0.95 3.42
C TRP A 183 10.42 0.32 3.68
N GLN A 184 11.76 0.27 3.57
CA GLN A 184 12.58 1.46 3.81
C GLN A 184 12.28 2.58 2.80
N SER A 185 12.05 2.26 1.52
CA SER A 185 11.73 3.27 0.51
C SER A 185 10.35 3.84 0.71
N GLU A 186 9.37 3.01 1.08
CA GLU A 186 8.01 3.48 1.34
C GLU A 186 7.92 4.36 2.59
N PHE A 187 8.62 4.00 3.67
CA PHE A 187 8.68 4.87 4.85
C PHE A 187 9.45 6.17 4.57
N LEU A 188 10.49 6.13 3.74
CA LEU A 188 11.20 7.33 3.31
C LEU A 188 10.29 8.24 2.46
N SER A 189 9.55 7.67 1.49
CA SER A 189 8.69 8.44 0.57
C SER A 189 7.61 9.20 1.34
N ILE A 190 6.89 8.53 2.24
CA ILE A 190 5.87 9.19 3.07
C ILE A 190 6.47 10.15 4.09
N GLY A 191 7.63 9.80 4.67
CA GLY A 191 8.35 10.70 5.58
C GLY A 191 8.78 12.00 4.89
N LEU A 192 9.22 11.91 3.64
CA LEU A 192 9.51 13.08 2.81
C LEU A 192 8.26 13.89 2.53
N MET A 193 7.11 13.27 2.22
CA MET A 193 5.85 14.00 2.05
C MET A 193 5.45 14.77 3.30
N VAL A 194 5.54 14.15 4.48
CA VAL A 194 5.26 14.76 5.79
C VAL A 194 6.13 16.00 6.04
N VAL A 195 7.42 15.94 5.71
CA VAL A 195 8.39 17.03 5.96
C VAL A 195 8.34 18.10 4.87
N LEU A 196 8.33 17.70 3.60
CA LEU A 196 8.38 18.61 2.46
C LEU A 196 7.09 19.43 2.34
N SER A 197 5.93 18.87 2.68
CA SER A 197 4.64 19.60 2.70
C SER A 197 4.64 20.80 3.66
N ILE A 198 5.52 20.79 4.69
CA ILE A 198 5.69 21.93 5.61
C ILE A 198 6.27 23.12 4.86
N TYR A 199 7.32 22.89 4.06
CA TYR A 199 8.20 23.93 3.52
C TYR A 199 7.94 24.26 2.05
N LEU A 200 7.54 23.28 1.24
CA LEU A 200 7.32 23.43 -0.19
C LEU A 200 5.84 23.70 -0.50
N ARG A 201 5.57 24.23 -1.70
CA ARG A 201 4.23 24.61 -2.15
C ARG A 201 3.97 24.10 -3.57
N GLN A 202 2.85 23.40 -3.75
CA GLN A 202 2.29 23.03 -5.05
C GLN A 202 0.90 23.68 -5.18
N LYS A 203 0.82 24.81 -5.89
CA LYS A 203 -0.41 25.59 -6.03
C LYS A 203 -1.54 24.73 -6.60
N GLY A 204 -2.66 24.64 -5.86
CA GLY A 204 -3.87 23.93 -6.27
C GLY A 204 -3.88 22.43 -5.99
N SER A 205 -2.85 21.89 -5.32
CA SER A 205 -2.84 20.50 -4.84
C SER A 205 -3.43 20.40 -3.43
N PRO A 206 -4.27 19.39 -3.11
CA PRO A 206 -4.70 19.12 -1.73
C PRO A 206 -3.54 18.65 -0.84
N GLU A 207 -2.47 18.13 -1.41
CA GLU A 207 -1.26 17.67 -0.70
C GLU A 207 -0.31 18.83 -0.32
N SER A 208 -0.77 20.08 -0.46
CA SER A 208 0.06 21.26 -0.22
C SER A 208 -0.73 22.42 0.35
N LYS A 209 -0.12 23.13 1.28
CA LYS A 209 -0.70 24.32 1.90
C LYS A 209 -0.85 25.48 0.90
N PRO A 210 -1.75 26.45 1.16
CA PRO A 210 -1.75 27.72 0.46
C PRO A 210 -0.36 28.38 0.44
N VAL A 211 -0.06 29.10 -0.65
CA VAL A 211 1.27 29.70 -0.87
C VAL A 211 1.60 30.75 0.21
N ASP A 212 0.57 31.42 0.73
CA ASP A 212 0.64 32.43 1.79
C ASP A 212 0.52 31.85 3.21
N SER A 213 0.24 30.55 3.38
CA SER A 213 0.19 29.91 4.69
C SER A 213 1.58 29.78 5.33
N PRO A 214 1.75 30.10 6.62
CA PRO A 214 3.01 29.93 7.32
C PRO A 214 3.37 28.46 7.51
N HIS A 215 4.66 28.16 7.75
CA HIS A 215 5.12 26.78 7.94
C HIS A 215 4.49 26.07 9.15
N SER A 216 4.13 26.82 10.20
CA SER A 216 3.49 26.27 11.39
C SER A 216 2.04 25.85 11.20
N ASP A 217 1.40 26.30 10.13
CA ASP A 217 0.03 25.96 9.78
C ASP A 217 -0.04 24.51 9.29
N THR A 218 -1.06 23.77 9.71
CA THR A 218 -1.39 22.41 9.26
C THR A 218 -2.40 22.42 8.10
N GLY A 219 -2.90 23.60 7.71
CA GLY A 219 -3.80 23.73 6.56
C GLY A 219 -5.23 23.25 6.81
N THR A 220 -5.57 22.90 8.06
CA THR A 220 -6.92 22.54 8.50
C THR A 220 -7.63 23.79 9.05
N SER A 221 -8.22 24.58 8.15
CA SER A 221 -9.18 25.65 8.50
C SER A 221 -10.62 25.16 8.37
#